data_AF-A0A4C7BUU5-F1
#
_entry.id   AF-A0A4C7BUU5-F1
#
_cell.length_a   1.000
_cell.length_b   1.000
_cell.length_c   1.000
_cell.angle_alpha   90.00
_cell.angle_beta   90.00
_cell.angle_gamma   90.00
#
_symmetry.space_group_name_H-M   'P 1'
#
loop_
_entity.id
_entity.type
_entity.pdbx_description
1 polymer ?
#
loop_
_entity_poly.entity_id
_entity_poly.type
_entity_poly.pdbx_seq_one_letter_code
_entity_poly.pdbx_strand_id
1 'polypeptide(L)'
;MKRSGGTRYLYLISLITVAAALTACTPKGSVEQYTRHYVYASDDRSDPNFYTNKADTTRKMIPFFQQFREMGEKDKAAGVSAETAQQRIKEFHSEKFLQSLRSTTTFAGRKYTNSDMPSPEKMKLLADTISAVYLDGYEGRQ
;
A
#
# COMPACT_ATOMS: atom_id res chain seq x y z
N MET A 1 -35.40 48.45 -14.64
CA MET A 1 -35.09 47.17 -13.96
C MET A 1 -33.71 46.67 -14.41
N LYS A 2 -32.66 46.85 -13.59
CA LYS A 2 -31.27 46.53 -13.95
C LYS A 2 -30.97 45.09 -13.50
N ARG A 3 -30.72 44.17 -14.44
CA ARG A 3 -30.44 42.75 -14.21
C ARG A 3 -29.13 42.58 -13.40
N SER A 4 -29.24 42.54 -12.08
CA SER A 4 -28.16 42.27 -11.11
C SER A 4 -28.10 40.78 -10.72
N GLY A 5 -28.28 39.88 -11.70
CA GLY A 5 -28.34 38.43 -11.47
C GLY A 5 -27.16 37.65 -12.04
N GLY A 6 -26.62 38.07 -13.19
CA GLY A 6 -25.59 37.32 -13.92
C GLY A 6 -24.22 37.31 -13.24
N THR A 7 -23.82 38.42 -12.63
CA THR A 7 -22.51 38.52 -11.95
C THR A 7 -22.45 37.63 -10.71
N ARG A 8 -23.55 37.54 -9.95
CA ARG A 8 -23.65 36.66 -8.77
C ARG A 8 -23.60 35.18 -9.15
N TYR A 9 -24.21 34.81 -10.27
CA TYR A 9 -24.18 33.44 -10.79
C TYR A 9 -22.78 33.04 -11.28
N LEU A 10 -22.07 33.95 -11.94
CA LEU A 10 -20.68 33.73 -12.37
C LEU A 10 -19.73 33.57 -11.17
N TYR A 11 -19.88 34.39 -10.13
CA TYR A 11 -19.11 34.25 -8.89
C TYR A 11 -19.40 32.94 -8.15
N LEU A 12 -20.66 32.51 -8.11
CA LEU A 12 -21.06 31.23 -7.52
C LEU A 12 -20.48 30.04 -8.31
N ILE A 13 -20.52 30.08 -9.65
CA ILE A 13 -19.91 29.05 -10.49
C ILE A 13 -18.39 28.99 -10.26
N SER A 14 -17.69 30.14 -10.22
CA SER A 14 -16.26 30.17 -9.97
C SER A 14 -15.89 29.62 -8.58
N LEU A 15 -16.70 29.93 -7.55
CA LEU A 15 -16.51 29.40 -6.20
C LEU A 15 -16.69 27.87 -6.15
N ILE A 16 -17.68 27.34 -6.87
CA ILE A 16 -17.92 25.89 -6.95
C ILE A 16 -16.79 25.18 -7.72
N THR A 17 -16.25 25.80 -8.78
CA THR A 17 -15.15 25.20 -9.56
C THR A 17 -13.85 25.12 -8.74
N VAL A 18 -13.56 26.15 -7.92
CA VAL A 18 -12.42 26.15 -7.01
C VAL A 18 -12.61 25.14 -5.88
N ALA A 19 -13.82 25.01 -5.33
CA ALA A 19 -14.11 24.01 -4.30
C ALA A 19 -13.97 22.56 -4.83
N ALA A 20 -14.42 22.29 -6.06
CA ALA A 20 -14.28 20.98 -6.70
C ALA A 20 -12.82 20.61 -7.03
N ALA A 21 -11.96 21.60 -7.32
CA ALA A 21 -10.54 21.37 -7.52
C ALA A 21 -9.79 20.98 -6.22
N LEU A 22 -10.29 21.39 -5.05
CA LEU A 22 -9.68 21.08 -3.75
C LEU A 22 -10.05 19.70 -3.21
N THR A 23 -11.18 19.11 -3.64
CA THR A 23 -11.57 17.74 -3.24
C THR A 23 -10.81 16.64 -3.98
N ALA A 24 -9.96 16.98 -4.96
CA ALA A 24 -9.16 16.02 -5.71
C ALA A 24 -7.85 15.59 -5.01
N CYS A 25 -7.51 16.23 -3.88
CA CYS A 25 -6.41 15.80 -3.01
C CYS A 25 -6.95 14.96 -1.85
N THR A 26 -7.60 13.83 -2.13
CA THR A 26 -7.70 12.80 -1.10
C THR A 26 -6.27 12.36 -0.78
N PRO A 27 -5.81 12.44 0.48
CA PRO A 27 -4.55 11.83 0.87
C PRO A 27 -4.60 10.38 0.42
N LYS A 28 -3.58 9.94 -0.32
CA LYS A 28 -3.42 8.51 -0.60
C LYS A 28 -3.27 7.83 0.76
N GLY A 29 -4.16 6.89 1.07
CA GLY A 29 -4.08 6.18 2.35
C GLY A 29 -2.73 5.49 2.51
N SER A 30 -2.28 5.30 3.75
CA SER A 30 -0.92 4.85 4.04
C SER A 30 -0.55 3.54 3.37
N VAL A 31 -1.52 2.65 3.16
CA VAL A 31 -1.33 1.40 2.39
C VAL A 31 -0.87 1.68 0.97
N GLU A 32 -1.49 2.63 0.26
CA GLU A 32 -1.09 2.98 -1.11
C GLU A 32 0.31 3.60 -1.11
N GLN A 33 0.63 4.44 -0.13
CA GLN A 33 1.95 5.06 0.01
C GLN A 33 3.04 4.00 0.23
N TYR A 34 2.86 3.10 1.21
CA TYR A 34 3.80 2.01 1.49
C TYR A 34 3.92 1.04 0.32
N THR A 35 2.80 0.69 -0.33
CA THR A 35 2.81 -0.18 -1.51
C THR A 35 3.60 0.45 -2.65
N ARG A 36 3.38 1.75 -2.92
CA ARG A 36 4.12 2.46 -3.96
C ARG A 36 5.61 2.51 -3.62
N HIS A 37 5.98 2.81 -2.37
CA HIS A 37 7.37 2.81 -1.96
C HIS A 37 8.02 1.43 -2.18
N TYR A 38 7.35 0.35 -1.74
CA TYR A 38 7.79 -1.02 -1.95
C TYR A 38 8.04 -1.31 -3.45
N VAL A 39 7.06 -1.06 -4.31
CA VAL A 39 7.16 -1.33 -5.76
C VAL A 39 8.29 -0.54 -6.42
N TYR A 40 8.57 0.67 -5.95
CA TYR A 40 9.66 1.47 -6.47
C TYR A 40 11.02 0.97 -5.98
N ALA A 41 11.14 0.61 -4.71
CA ALA A 41 12.38 0.14 -4.10
C ALA A 41 12.72 -1.33 -4.46
N SER A 42 11.73 -2.16 -4.78
CA SER A 42 11.92 -3.56 -5.17
C SER A 42 12.28 -3.76 -6.65
N ASP A 43 12.21 -2.70 -7.47
CA ASP A 43 12.44 -2.76 -8.92
C ASP A 43 13.95 -2.67 -9.22
N ASP A 44 14.51 -3.80 -9.64
CA ASP A 44 15.94 -4.05 -9.82
C ASP A 44 16.49 -3.63 -11.20
N ARG A 45 15.65 -3.12 -12.11
CA ARG A 45 16.00 -2.54 -13.43
C ARG A 45 17.13 -3.28 -14.20
N SER A 46 17.23 -4.58 -14.01
CA SER A 46 18.39 -5.34 -14.48
C SER A 46 18.32 -5.66 -15.97
N ASP A 47 17.13 -5.61 -16.58
CA ASP A 47 16.94 -5.80 -18.01
C ASP A 47 16.44 -4.49 -18.67
N PRO A 48 17.20 -3.91 -19.62
CA PRO A 48 16.80 -2.67 -20.29
C PRO A 48 15.60 -2.85 -21.24
N ASN A 49 15.26 -4.08 -21.62
CA ASN A 49 14.14 -4.37 -22.52
C ASN A 49 12.81 -4.58 -21.77
N PHE A 50 12.87 -4.93 -20.48
CA PHE A 50 11.68 -5.16 -19.65
C PHE A 50 11.60 -4.14 -18.52
N TYR A 51 10.47 -3.45 -18.44
CA TYR A 51 10.19 -2.50 -17.36
C TYR A 51 9.02 -2.97 -16.51
N THR A 52 9.14 -2.79 -15.19
CA THR A 52 8.03 -2.98 -14.28
C THR A 52 6.99 -1.86 -14.49
N ASN A 53 5.75 -2.21 -14.85
CA ASN A 53 4.65 -1.25 -14.82
C ASN A 53 4.29 -0.92 -13.37
N LYS A 54 4.92 0.12 -12.82
CA LYS A 54 4.82 0.48 -11.41
C LYS A 54 3.39 0.80 -10.98
N ALA A 55 2.59 1.43 -11.85
CA ALA A 55 1.22 1.80 -11.53
C ALA A 55 0.33 0.56 -11.35
N ASP A 56 0.37 -0.35 -12.32
CA ASP A 56 -0.43 -1.58 -12.26
C ASP A 56 0.08 -2.54 -11.18
N THR A 57 1.40 -2.64 -11.01
CA THR A 57 2.00 -3.44 -9.92
C THR A 57 1.56 -2.88 -8.57
N THR A 58 1.61 -1.56 -8.36
CA THR A 58 1.11 -0.93 -7.13
C THR A 58 -0.35 -1.29 -6.90
N ARG A 59 -1.22 -1.09 -7.90
CA ARG A 59 -2.65 -1.41 -7.79
C ARG A 59 -2.90 -2.89 -7.44
N LYS A 60 -2.13 -3.81 -8.01
CA LYS A 60 -2.24 -5.25 -7.75
C LYS A 60 -1.72 -5.66 -6.37
N MET A 61 -0.75 -4.91 -5.83
CA MET A 61 -0.15 -5.19 -4.53
C MET A 61 -0.93 -4.59 -3.35
N ILE A 62 -1.77 -3.57 -3.57
CA ILE A 62 -2.58 -2.95 -2.51
C ILE A 62 -3.36 -4.01 -1.69
N PRO A 63 -4.11 -4.96 -2.28
CA PRO A 63 -4.85 -5.96 -1.50
C PRO A 63 -3.95 -6.82 -0.61
N PHE A 64 -2.71 -7.10 -1.06
CA PHE A 64 -1.75 -7.85 -0.27
C PHE A 64 -1.29 -7.08 0.97
N PHE A 65 -1.02 -5.78 0.87
CA PHE A 65 -0.63 -4.99 2.04
C PHE A 65 -1.84 -4.62 2.92
N GLN A 66 -3.01 -4.42 2.32
CA GLN A 66 -4.25 -4.09 3.00
C GLN A 66 -4.60 -5.10 4.10
N GLN A 67 -4.37 -6.41 3.87
CA GLN A 67 -4.66 -7.43 4.88
C GLN A 67 -3.89 -7.21 6.20
N PHE A 68 -2.68 -6.64 6.13
CA PHE A 68 -1.86 -6.37 7.31
C PHE A 68 -2.32 -5.13 8.05
N ARG A 69 -2.82 -4.11 7.33
CA ARG A 69 -3.49 -2.97 7.94
C ARG A 69 -4.72 -3.41 8.71
N GLU A 70 -5.60 -4.17 8.07
CA GLU A 70 -6.80 -4.69 8.70
C GLU A 70 -6.48 -5.58 9.90
N MET A 71 -5.37 -6.31 9.85
CA MET A 71 -4.88 -7.08 10.99
C MET A 71 -4.49 -6.17 12.16
N GLY A 72 -3.79 -5.07 11.90
CA GLY A 72 -3.46 -4.06 12.92
C GLY A 72 -4.71 -3.41 13.52
N GLU A 73 -5.66 -3.01 12.68
CA GLU A 73 -6.94 -2.43 13.12
C GLU A 73 -7.73 -3.40 14.00
N LYS A 74 -7.77 -4.69 13.62
CA LYS A 74 -8.42 -5.76 14.40
C LYS A 74 -7.72 -6.00 15.74
N ASP A 75 -6.39 -6.07 15.75
CA ASP A 75 -5.62 -6.26 16.98
C ASP A 75 -5.86 -5.08 17.94
N LYS A 76 -5.88 -3.84 17.43
CA LYS A 76 -6.20 -2.65 18.22
C LYS A 76 -7.61 -2.70 18.80
N ALA A 77 -8.60 -3.06 17.97
CA ALA A 77 -9.99 -3.19 18.40
C ALA A 77 -10.19 -4.31 19.44
N ALA A 78 -9.39 -5.38 19.37
CA ALA A 78 -9.39 -6.48 20.31
C ALA A 78 -8.64 -6.17 21.63
N GLY A 79 -8.06 -4.98 21.79
CA GLY A 79 -7.31 -4.59 22.98
C GLY A 79 -5.97 -5.30 23.13
N VAL A 80 -5.39 -5.79 22.01
CA VAL A 80 -4.03 -6.33 22.00
C VAL A 80 -3.07 -5.25 22.50
N SER A 81 -2.08 -5.65 23.32
CA SER A 81 -1.12 -4.70 23.89
C SER A 81 -0.08 -4.28 22.86
N ALA A 82 0.56 -3.12 23.09
CA ALA A 82 1.62 -2.63 22.22
C ALA A 82 2.81 -3.62 22.18
N GLU A 83 3.10 -4.29 23.29
CA GLU A 83 4.16 -5.31 23.38
C GLU A 83 3.86 -6.52 22.50
N THR A 84 2.61 -6.99 22.50
CA THR A 84 2.17 -8.07 21.61
C THR A 84 2.21 -7.66 20.15
N ALA A 85 1.78 -6.43 19.82
CA ALA A 85 1.88 -5.89 18.46
C ALA A 85 3.35 -5.82 17.99
N GLN A 86 4.27 -5.39 18.86
CA GLN A 86 5.71 -5.39 18.59
C GLN A 86 6.28 -6.80 18.41
N GLN A 87 5.77 -7.79 19.15
CA GLN A 87 6.17 -9.18 18.96
C GLN A 87 5.74 -9.69 17.57
N ARG A 88 4.55 -9.33 17.11
CA ARG A 88 4.09 -9.67 15.76
C ARG A 88 4.96 -9.02 14.67
N ILE A 89 5.38 -7.77 14.86
CA ILE A 89 6.34 -7.10 13.97
C ILE A 89 7.65 -7.89 13.86
N LYS A 90 8.16 -8.43 14.97
CA LYS A 90 9.35 -9.31 14.94
C LYS A 90 9.08 -10.60 14.18
N GLU A 91 7.88 -11.17 14.29
CA GLU A 91 7.49 -12.36 13.53
C GLU A 91 7.47 -12.10 12.02
N PHE A 92 7.07 -10.90 11.57
CA PHE A 92 7.10 -10.55 10.14
C PHE A 92 8.51 -10.54 9.54
N HIS A 93 9.54 -10.40 10.38
CA HIS A 93 10.93 -10.50 9.98
C HIS A 93 11.50 -11.92 10.09
N SER A 94 10.72 -12.87 10.63
CA SER A 94 11.18 -14.25 10.77
C SER A 94 11.25 -14.94 9.41
N GLU A 95 12.26 -15.78 9.25
CA GLU A 95 12.40 -16.59 8.04
C GLU A 95 11.17 -17.48 7.81
N LYS A 96 10.61 -18.05 8.87
CA LYS A 96 9.38 -18.86 8.81
C LYS A 96 8.22 -18.10 8.19
N PHE A 97 8.00 -16.85 8.61
CA PHE A 97 6.94 -16.00 8.05
C PHE A 97 7.22 -15.67 6.58
N LEU A 98 8.43 -15.20 6.27
CA LEU A 98 8.80 -14.82 4.90
C LEU A 98 8.75 -16.01 3.93
N GLN A 99 9.14 -17.20 4.38
CA GLN A 99 8.99 -18.43 3.59
C GLN A 99 7.52 -18.80 3.36
N SER A 100 6.62 -18.48 4.30
CA SER A 100 5.18 -18.74 4.14
C SER A 100 4.54 -17.85 3.07
N LEU A 101 5.14 -16.70 2.77
CA LEU A 101 4.71 -15.80 1.69
C LEU A 101 5.19 -16.22 0.29
N ARG A 102 5.98 -17.31 0.19
CA ARG A 102 6.49 -17.77 -1.11
C ARG A 102 5.34 -18.17 -2.03
N SER A 103 5.29 -17.51 -3.17
CA SER A 103 4.36 -17.88 -4.24
C SER A 103 4.82 -19.17 -4.93
N THR A 104 3.86 -20.02 -5.28
CA THR A 104 4.07 -21.13 -6.20
C THR A 104 3.54 -20.72 -7.57
N THR A 105 4.37 -20.85 -8.60
CA THR A 105 4.00 -20.54 -9.99
C THR A 105 3.60 -21.84 -10.66
N THR A 106 2.41 -21.87 -11.29
CA THR A 106 2.05 -23.01 -12.14
C THR A 106 2.47 -22.70 -13.56
N PHE A 107 3.38 -23.50 -14.12
CA PHE A 107 3.81 -23.41 -15.51
C PHE A 107 3.67 -24.79 -16.17
N ALA A 108 3.07 -24.84 -17.36
CA ALA A 108 2.82 -26.08 -18.09
C ALA A 108 2.15 -27.19 -17.24
N GLY A 109 1.19 -26.82 -16.38
CA GLY A 109 0.47 -27.76 -15.51
C GLY A 109 1.26 -28.28 -14.31
N ARG A 110 2.49 -27.81 -14.10
CA ARG A 110 3.32 -28.17 -12.94
C ARG A 110 3.48 -26.96 -12.01
N LYS A 111 3.34 -27.21 -10.70
CA LYS A 111 3.60 -26.20 -9.68
C LYS A 111 5.10 -26.16 -9.40
N TYR A 112 5.70 -25.00 -9.61
CA TYR A 112 7.06 -24.68 -9.25
C TYR A 112 7.03 -23.75 -8.06
N THR A 113 7.70 -24.12 -6.97
CA THR A 113 8.11 -23.11 -6.00
C THR A 113 9.10 -22.22 -6.71
N ASN A 114 8.85 -20.91 -6.75
CA ASN A 114 9.77 -19.99 -7.43
C ASN A 114 11.18 -20.18 -6.82
N SER A 115 12.12 -20.64 -7.65
CA SER A 115 13.47 -21.02 -7.21
C SER A 115 14.28 -19.82 -6.75
N ASP A 116 13.98 -18.66 -7.35
CA ASP A 116 14.63 -17.42 -7.04
C ASP A 116 13.97 -16.85 -5.79
N MET A 117 14.58 -17.08 -4.63
CA MET A 117 14.26 -16.25 -3.47
C MET A 117 14.55 -14.80 -3.86
N PRO A 118 13.61 -13.87 -3.64
CA PRO A 118 13.96 -12.45 -3.59
C PRO A 118 15.23 -12.26 -2.77
N SER A 119 16.11 -11.35 -3.21
CA SER A 119 17.35 -11.06 -2.49
C SER A 119 17.05 -10.77 -1.00
N PRO A 120 17.99 -11.02 -0.09
CA PRO A 120 17.80 -10.70 1.33
C PRO A 120 17.32 -9.26 1.56
N GLU A 121 17.77 -8.32 0.72
CA GLU A 121 17.31 -6.93 0.73
C GLU A 121 15.83 -6.79 0.35
N LYS A 122 15.36 -7.46 -0.71
CA LYS A 122 13.95 -7.46 -1.10
C LYS A 122 13.06 -8.10 -0.03
N MET A 123 13.53 -9.17 0.60
CA MET A 123 12.81 -9.82 1.71
C MET A 123 12.71 -8.90 2.93
N LYS A 124 13.81 -8.21 3.27
CA LYS A 124 13.81 -7.21 4.33
C LYS A 124 12.83 -6.07 4.01
N LEU A 125 12.89 -5.52 2.80
CA LEU A 125 11.98 -4.46 2.35
C LEU A 125 10.51 -4.89 2.46
N LEU A 126 10.20 -6.16 2.12
CA LEU A 126 8.86 -6.71 2.28
C LEU A 126 8.44 -6.75 3.76
N ALA A 127 9.29 -7.27 4.64
CA ALA A 127 9.05 -7.34 6.08
C ALA A 127 8.84 -5.95 6.71
N ASP A 128 9.71 -4.99 6.35
CA ASP A 128 9.65 -3.60 6.80
C ASP A 128 8.32 -2.96 6.36
N THR A 129 7.92 -3.17 5.10
CA THR A 129 6.67 -2.61 4.55
C THR A 129 5.44 -3.22 5.23
N ILE A 130 5.41 -4.54 5.41
CA ILE A 130 4.33 -5.25 6.14
C ILE A 130 4.21 -4.68 7.57
N SER A 131 5.34 -4.51 8.25
CA SER A 131 5.39 -4.03 9.62
C SER A 131 4.87 -2.60 9.75
N ALA A 132 5.27 -1.72 8.84
CA ALA A 132 4.81 -0.34 8.82
C ALA A 132 3.30 -0.23 8.55
N VAL A 133 2.80 -0.99 7.56
CA VAL A 133 1.37 -1.02 7.22
C VAL A 133 0.52 -1.60 8.37
N TYR A 134 1.00 -2.65 9.02
CA TYR A 134 0.36 -3.20 10.22
C TYR A 134 0.32 -2.18 11.36
N LEU A 135 1.44 -1.52 11.64
CA LEU A 135 1.53 -0.54 12.72
C LEU A 135 0.62 0.66 12.47
N ASP A 136 0.51 1.12 11.23
CA ASP A 136 -0.41 2.17 10.85
C ASP A 136 -1.87 1.78 11.08
N GLY A 137 -2.25 0.54 10.77
CA GLY A 137 -3.56 0.01 11.10
C GLY A 137 -3.79 -0.07 12.62
N TYR A 138 -2.80 -0.55 13.37
CA TYR A 138 -2.87 -0.68 14.82
C TYR A 138 -2.94 0.67 15.55
N GLU A 139 -2.27 1.69 15.04
CA GLU A 139 -2.27 3.03 15.62
C GLU A 139 -3.34 3.96 15.03
N GLY A 140 -4.02 3.54 13.96
CA GLY A 140 -5.04 4.35 13.28
C GLY A 140 -4.46 5.51 12.47
N ARG A 141 -3.20 5.39 12.00
CA ARG A 141 -2.55 6.38 11.14
C ARG A 141 -3.13 6.31 9.72
N GLN A 142 -3.20 7.46 9.05
CA GLN A 142 -3.69 7.60 7.67
C GLN A 142 -2.57 7.74 6.66
#